data_AF-A0A8J7N8E8-F1
#
_entry.id   AF-A0A8J7N8E8-F1
#
_cell.length_a   1.000
_cell.length_b   1.000
_cell.length_c   1.000
_cell.angle_alpha   90.00
_cell.angle_beta   90.00
_cell.angle_gamma   90.00
#
_symmetry.space_group_name_H-M   'P 1'
#
loop_
_entity.id
_entity.type
_entity.pdbx_description
1 polymer ?
#
loop_
_entity_poly.entity_id
_entity_poly.type
_entity_poly.pdbx_seq_one_letter_code
_entity_poly.pdbx_strand_id
1 'polypeptide(L)'
;MHRRLMIFGAFAALSGCAGPETAGLVPAPGTNPLADWPPPPVDVDFPGTPPYQIHVYPDEFALYWTQPGGRARRYMVGIGRDGRYVSGSFHVGDKREWP
;
A
#
# COMPACT_ATOMS: atom_id res chain seq x y z
N MET A 1 37.62 -6.65 -59.46
CA MET A 1 38.52 -7.66 -58.87
C MET A 1 39.00 -7.07 -57.54
N HIS A 2 38.49 -7.39 -56.36
CA HIS A 2 38.50 -8.68 -55.67
C HIS A 2 37.39 -8.74 -54.60
N ARG A 3 36.82 -9.95 -54.42
CA ARG A 3 35.71 -10.33 -53.53
C ARG A 3 36.24 -10.75 -52.15
N ARG A 4 35.60 -10.32 -51.06
CA ARG A 4 35.63 -10.91 -49.68
C ARG A 4 34.34 -10.44 -48.99
N LEU A 5 33.24 -11.18 -48.78
CA LEU A 5 32.91 -12.50 -48.23
C LEU A 5 32.99 -12.63 -46.69
N MET A 6 31.78 -12.60 -46.09
CA MET A 6 31.21 -13.31 -44.92
C MET A 6 31.55 -12.95 -43.45
N ILE A 7 30.54 -12.32 -42.82
CA ILE A 7 29.76 -12.67 -41.61
C ILE A 7 30.29 -13.78 -40.69
N PHE A 8 30.51 -13.43 -39.42
CA PHE A 8 30.15 -14.12 -38.16
C PHE A 8 30.00 -12.98 -37.13
N GLY A 9 28.92 -12.73 -36.38
CA GLY A 9 28.09 -13.66 -35.62
C GLY A 9 28.59 -13.73 -34.17
N ALA A 10 28.24 -12.75 -33.31
CA ALA A 10 28.40 -12.91 -31.85
C ALA A 10 27.38 -12.04 -31.08
N PHE A 11 26.66 -12.74 -30.21
CA PHE A 11 25.49 -12.37 -29.43
C PHE A 11 25.73 -11.21 -28.46
N ALA A 12 24.77 -10.28 -28.38
CA ALA A 12 24.72 -9.24 -27.35
C ALA A 12 24.27 -9.85 -26.01
N ALA A 13 25.14 -9.80 -24.99
CA ALA A 13 24.76 -10.10 -23.62
C ALA A 13 24.17 -8.84 -22.97
N LEU A 14 22.84 -8.72 -22.98
CA LEU A 14 22.11 -7.81 -22.11
C LEU A 14 22.16 -8.40 -20.69
N SER A 15 23.13 -7.95 -19.89
CA SER A 15 23.11 -8.14 -18.44
C SER A 15 21.84 -7.49 -17.89
N GLY A 16 20.93 -8.34 -17.42
CA GLY A 16 19.65 -7.94 -16.85
C GLY A 16 19.83 -6.99 -15.67
N CYS A 17 19.15 -5.85 -15.76
CA CYS A 17 18.87 -5.00 -14.61
C CYS A 17 18.05 -5.81 -13.60
N ALA A 18 18.59 -6.02 -12.40
CA ALA A 18 17.77 -6.34 -11.24
C ALA A 18 16.96 -5.08 -10.91
N GLY A 19 15.73 -4.99 -11.43
CA GLY A 19 14.76 -4.02 -10.95
C GLY A 19 14.38 -4.36 -9.50
N PRO A 20 14.00 -3.37 -8.67
CA PRO A 20 13.45 -3.66 -7.36
C PRO A 20 12.22 -4.54 -7.56
N GLU A 21 12.25 -5.70 -6.92
CA GLU A 21 11.09 -6.53 -6.69
C GLU A 21 10.05 -5.69 -5.94
N THR A 22 9.13 -5.10 -6.69
CA THR A 22 7.84 -4.72 -6.13
C THR A 22 7.27 -6.01 -5.60
N ALA A 23 7.32 -6.20 -4.28
CA ALA A 23 6.57 -7.22 -3.58
C ALA A 23 5.08 -6.91 -3.80
N GLY A 24 4.58 -7.26 -4.98
CA GLY A 24 3.16 -7.44 -5.20
C GLY A 24 2.75 -8.48 -4.17
N LEU A 25 1.91 -8.07 -3.23
CA LEU A 25 1.24 -8.98 -2.31
C LEU A 25 0.73 -10.15 -3.16
N VAL A 26 1.39 -11.31 -3.09
CA VAL A 26 0.78 -12.55 -3.55
C VAL A 26 -0.35 -12.76 -2.57
N PRO A 27 -1.62 -12.65 -3.01
CA PRO A 27 -2.73 -12.87 -2.10
C PRO A 27 -2.63 -14.28 -1.55
N ALA A 28 -2.93 -14.45 -0.26
CA ALA A 28 -2.97 -15.78 0.35
C ALA A 28 -3.89 -16.70 -0.47
N PRO A 29 -3.55 -17.98 -0.64
CA PRO A 29 -4.39 -18.91 -1.38
C PRO A 29 -5.79 -18.94 -0.78
N GLY A 30 -6.80 -18.53 -1.58
CA GLY A 30 -8.21 -18.43 -1.16
C GLY A 30 -8.78 -17.02 -1.14
N THR A 31 -7.97 -15.96 -1.28
CA THR A 31 -8.48 -14.58 -1.40
C THR A 31 -8.98 -14.32 -2.82
N ASN A 32 -10.26 -13.92 -2.96
CA ASN A 32 -10.76 -13.36 -4.21
C ASN A 32 -10.69 -11.84 -4.10
N PRO A 33 -9.74 -11.17 -4.77
CA PRO A 33 -9.48 -9.74 -4.58
C PRO A 33 -10.66 -8.83 -4.95
N LEU A 34 -11.65 -9.33 -5.72
CA LEU A 34 -12.88 -8.60 -6.03
C LEU A 34 -14.04 -8.90 -5.06
N ALA A 35 -14.04 -10.07 -4.39
CA ALA A 35 -15.08 -10.42 -3.43
C ALA A 35 -14.73 -9.98 -2.00
N ASP A 36 -13.43 -9.97 -1.66
CA ASP A 36 -12.91 -9.61 -0.34
C ASP A 36 -12.56 -8.12 -0.25
N TRP A 37 -13.30 -7.26 -0.97
CA TRP A 37 -13.15 -5.81 -0.90
C TRP A 37 -14.15 -5.20 0.09
N PRO A 38 -13.70 -4.34 1.03
CA PRO A 38 -12.30 -3.95 1.26
C PRO A 38 -11.50 -5.06 1.96
N PRO A 39 -10.17 -5.08 1.77
CA PRO A 39 -9.30 -6.05 2.42
C PRO A 39 -9.49 -6.01 3.95
N PRO A 40 -9.35 -7.17 4.62
CA PRO A 40 -9.50 -7.24 6.06
C PRO A 40 -8.46 -6.34 6.77
N PRO A 41 -8.79 -5.76 7.93
CA PRO A 41 -7.85 -4.92 8.66
C PRO A 41 -6.62 -5.72 9.12
N VAL A 42 -5.43 -5.14 8.96
CA VAL A 42 -4.16 -5.79 9.29
C VAL A 42 -3.50 -5.11 10.48
N ASP A 43 -2.90 -5.88 11.38
CA ASP A 43 -2.08 -5.32 12.47
C ASP A 43 -0.69 -4.94 11.94
N VAL A 44 -0.25 -3.72 12.23
CA VAL A 44 1.03 -3.15 11.80
C VAL A 44 1.79 -2.56 12.98
N ASP A 45 3.12 -2.49 12.88
CA ASP A 45 3.93 -1.71 13.81
C ASP A 45 3.70 -0.21 13.58
N PHE A 46 3.44 0.51 14.66
CA PHE A 46 3.13 1.94 14.65
C PHE A 46 3.71 2.62 15.90
N PRO A 47 5.05 2.68 16.01
CA PRO A 47 5.74 3.22 17.19
C PRO A 47 5.61 4.74 17.30
N GLY A 48 5.81 5.27 18.51
CA GLY A 48 5.88 6.72 18.74
C GLY A 48 4.53 7.42 18.90
N THR A 49 3.44 6.66 19.01
CA THR A 49 2.08 7.21 19.10
C THR A 49 1.31 6.65 20.30
N PRO A 50 0.58 7.49 21.05
CA PRO A 50 -0.25 7.02 22.15
C PRO A 50 -1.33 6.04 21.68
N PRO A 51 -1.69 5.04 22.50
CA PRO A 51 -2.74 4.08 22.18
C PRO A 51 -4.12 4.75 22.11
N TYR A 52 -5.05 4.10 21.41
CA TYR A 52 -6.45 4.50 21.28
C TYR A 52 -6.70 5.81 20.52
N GLN A 53 -5.81 6.14 19.58
CA GLN A 53 -5.98 7.24 18.66
C GLN A 53 -6.24 6.75 17.25
N ILE A 54 -6.88 7.61 16.46
CA ILE A 54 -7.15 7.38 15.05
C ILE A 54 -6.25 8.30 14.25
N HIS A 55 -5.37 7.73 13.44
CA HIS A 55 -4.54 8.46 12.50
C HIS A 55 -5.03 8.17 11.09
N VAL A 56 -5.40 9.21 10.36
CA VAL A 56 -5.85 9.11 8.97
C VAL A 56 -4.74 9.69 8.10
N TYR A 57 -4.24 8.90 7.16
CA TYR A 57 -3.27 9.33 6.16
C TYR A 57 -3.94 9.32 4.79
N PRO A 58 -4.37 10.50 4.28
CA PRO A 58 -5.06 10.60 3.01
C PRO A 58 -4.24 10.05 1.84
N ASP A 59 -2.93 10.27 1.85
CA ASP A 59 -1.99 9.83 0.81
C ASP A 59 -1.91 8.30 0.70
N GLU A 60 -2.24 7.59 1.78
CA GLU A 60 -2.19 6.12 1.86
C GLU A 60 -3.57 5.47 1.75
N PHE A 61 -4.65 6.26 1.69
CA PHE A 61 -6.04 5.78 1.77
C PHE A 61 -6.25 4.84 2.97
N ALA A 62 -5.61 5.18 4.10
CA ALA A 62 -5.54 4.31 5.27
C ALA A 62 -5.90 5.05 6.56
N LEU A 63 -6.63 4.33 7.42
CA LEU A 63 -6.92 4.70 8.79
C LEU A 63 -6.20 3.72 9.72
N TYR A 64 -5.42 4.25 10.65
CA TYR A 64 -4.71 3.49 11.67
C TYR A 64 -5.37 3.74 13.03
N TRP A 65 -5.85 2.67 13.66
CA TRP A 65 -6.28 2.71 15.04
C TRP A 65 -5.18 2.18 15.95
N THR A 66 -4.57 3.06 16.73
CA THR A 66 -3.41 2.71 17.56
C THR A 66 -3.81 1.85 18.76
N GLN A 67 -2.97 0.89 19.07
CA GLN A 67 -3.11 -0.06 20.16
C GLN A 67 -1.92 0.03 21.12
N PRO A 68 -2.05 -0.49 22.36
CA PRO A 68 -0.91 -0.64 23.25
C PRO A 68 0.23 -1.44 22.61
N GLY A 69 1.47 -1.14 23.01
CA GLY A 69 2.66 -1.82 22.52
C GLY A 69 3.19 -1.28 21.19
N GLY A 70 2.78 -0.08 20.76
CA GLY A 70 3.29 0.53 19.53
C GLY A 70 2.80 -0.19 18.27
N ARG A 71 1.57 -0.71 18.30
CA ARG A 71 0.92 -1.37 17.17
C ARG A 71 -0.29 -0.57 16.72
N ALA A 72 -0.78 -0.81 15.51
CA ALA A 72 -2.04 -0.26 15.04
C ALA A 72 -2.80 -1.25 14.16
N ARG A 73 -4.12 -1.17 14.16
CA ARG A 73 -4.97 -1.85 13.18
C ARG A 73 -5.14 -0.92 11.98
N ARG A 74 -4.68 -1.34 10.79
CA ARG A 74 -4.82 -0.61 9.54
C ARG A 74 -6.12 -0.99 8.84
N TYR A 75 -6.92 0.01 8.51
CA TYR A 75 -8.14 -0.09 7.72
C TYR A 75 -7.93 0.63 6.40
N MET A 76 -8.25 -0.03 5.30
CA MET A 76 -8.35 0.65 4.01
C MET A 76 -9.67 1.43 3.97
N VAL A 77 -9.59 2.71 3.63
CA VAL A 77 -10.76 3.61 3.64
C VAL A 77 -10.79 4.47 2.38
N GLY A 78 -11.99 4.76 1.90
CA GLY A 78 -12.19 5.77 0.87
C GLY A 78 -12.02 7.16 1.46
N ILE A 79 -11.13 7.96 0.88
CA ILE A 79 -11.01 9.39 1.17
C ILE A 79 -11.80 10.13 0.10
N GLY A 80 -12.62 11.08 0.53
CA GLY A 80 -13.41 11.94 -0.34
C GLY A 80 -12.54 12.88 -1.17
N ARG A 81 -13.20 13.72 -1.97
CA ARG A 81 -12.51 14.66 -2.87
C ARG A 81 -11.62 15.65 -2.10
N ASP A 82 -10.59 16.12 -2.80
CA ASP A 82 -9.71 17.18 -2.34
C ASP A 82 -10.47 18.45 -1.91
N GLY A 83 -9.87 19.19 -0.97
CA GLY A 83 -10.42 20.45 -0.44
C GLY A 83 -11.59 20.29 0.54
N ARG A 84 -11.95 19.05 0.93
CA ARG A 84 -12.99 18.78 1.95
C ARG A 84 -12.45 18.34 3.30
N TYR A 85 -11.17 18.04 3.38
CA TYR A 85 -10.51 17.61 4.61
C TYR A 85 -9.71 18.77 5.18
N VAL A 86 -9.75 18.89 6.51
CA VAL A 86 -8.95 19.84 7.26
C VAL A 86 -7.95 19.03 8.06
N SER A 87 -6.66 19.35 7.93
CA SER A 87 -5.61 18.74 8.73
C SER A 87 -5.69 19.22 10.17
N GLY A 88 -5.50 18.32 11.12
CA GLY A 88 -5.48 18.67 12.54
C GLY A 88 -5.87 17.51 13.44
N SER A 89 -6.07 17.85 14.72
CA SER A 89 -6.53 16.91 15.73
C SER A 89 -8.01 17.15 16.00
N PHE A 90 -8.79 16.08 15.89
CA PHE A 90 -10.24 16.11 16.09
C PHE A 90 -10.63 15.12 17.19
N HIS A 91 -11.75 15.40 17.85
CA HIS A 91 -12.36 14.50 18.83
C HIS A 91 -13.70 14.03 18.28
N VAL A 92 -13.95 12.72 18.39
CA VAL A 92 -15.25 12.14 18.02
C VAL A 92 -16.27 12.56 19.08
N GLY A 93 -17.15 13.49 18.72
CA GLY A 93 -18.14 14.06 19.65
C GLY A 93 -19.42 13.25 19.80
N ASP A 94 -19.79 12.48 18.78
CA ASP A 94 -21.00 11.66 18.79
C ASP A 94 -20.81 10.42 17.89
N LYS A 95 -21.44 9.31 18.27
CA LYS A 95 -21.47 8.08 17.48
C LYS A 95 -22.91 7.58 17.45
N ARG A 96 -23.46 7.50 16.24
CA ARG A 96 -24.82 6.99 16.01
C ARG A 96 -24.79 5.82 15.06
N GLU A 97 -25.76 4.94 15.24
CA GLU A 97 -26.07 3.86 14.31
C GLU A 97 -27.25 4.31 13.45
N TRP A 98 -27.09 4.27 12.12
CA TRP A 98 -28.10 4.70 11.13
C TRP A 98 -28.73 6.07 11.42
N PRO A 99 -27.93 7.15 11.41
CA PRO A 99 -28.41 8.51 11.62
C PRO A 99 -29.26 9.05 10.46
#